data_AF-A0A820HNP4-F1
#
_entry.id   AF-A0A820HNP4-F1
#
_cell.length_a   1.000
_cell.length_b   1.000
_cell.length_c   1.000
_cell.angle_alpha   90.00
_cell.angle_beta   90.00
_cell.angle_gamma   90.00
#
_symmetry.space_group_name_H-M   'P 1'
#
loop_
_entity.id
_entity.type
_entity.pdbx_description
1 polymer ?
#
loop_
_entity_poly.entity_id
_entity_poly.type
_entity_poly.pdbx_seq_one_letter_code
_entity_poly.pdbx_strand_id
1 'polypeptide(L)'
;MKFQQDLKQLSKELPKLKSQVDAIQTRINYFKQRKDELIEMRNESKRLEHEIQLALEDKILKENYFNRIQNCRDIIRNIYKCRKTNDLPQKIFYDLPVHIKHDGDTEDDDLFRAIRIVSRYIGRDWSRFYWQLPFYPTRGQEEMSKDIKHIDEKYHRGDVFQDQAMDALTKWRRFHTRAKVDDLIHGLEKIRRFDIIQSIERRVLKPKHLLNINEEEIDPRKKEIEDLNRKLNRLFDKIRSGAISSRDTYVYSTMGLDPLRPSTKLASLSRTSRLNSVHSKSTNLEKSLDD
;
A
#
# COMPACT_ATOMS: atom_id res chain seq x y z
N MET A 1 12.03 91.24 14.54
CA MET A 1 12.69 90.55 13.39
C MET A 1 12.67 89.02 13.46
N LYS A 2 12.84 88.37 14.63
CA LYS A 2 12.79 86.88 14.74
C LYS A 2 11.55 86.21 14.12
N PHE A 3 10.36 86.74 14.40
CA PHE A 3 9.10 86.18 13.90
C PHE A 3 9.02 86.05 12.36
N GLN A 4 9.60 87.01 11.61
CA GLN A 4 9.64 86.92 10.14
C GLN A 4 10.63 85.87 9.63
N GLN A 5 11.70 85.59 10.38
CA GLN A 5 12.63 84.51 10.05
C GLN A 5 11.99 83.15 10.32
N ASP A 6 11.28 83.01 11.44
CA ASP A 6 10.56 81.77 11.79
C ASP A 6 9.48 81.43 10.76
N LEU A 7 8.70 82.43 10.31
CA LEU A 7 7.72 82.26 9.23
C LEU A 7 8.35 81.79 7.91
N LYS A 8 9.51 82.35 7.54
CA LYS A 8 10.24 81.92 6.35
C LYS A 8 10.80 80.50 6.49
N GLN A 9 11.20 80.09 7.69
CA GLN A 9 11.68 78.74 7.95
C GLN A 9 10.54 77.73 7.90
N LEU A 10 9.42 78.01 8.59
CA LEU A 10 8.19 77.21 8.54
C LEU A 10 7.68 77.03 7.11
N SER A 11 7.68 78.11 6.32
CA SER A 11 7.30 78.05 4.90
C SER A 11 8.19 77.11 4.07
N LYS A 12 9.48 76.97 4.41
CA LYS A 12 10.41 76.03 3.75
C LYS A 12 10.28 74.60 4.24
N GLU A 13 9.87 74.39 5.49
CA GLU A 13 9.71 73.05 6.09
C GLU A 13 8.38 72.39 5.71
N LEU A 14 7.32 73.18 5.52
CA LEU A 14 5.97 72.70 5.23
C LEU A 14 5.91 71.81 3.95
N PRO A 15 6.57 72.14 2.83
CA PRO A 15 6.63 71.25 1.66
C PRO A 15 7.35 69.92 1.94
N LYS A 16 8.39 69.92 2.78
CA LYS A 16 9.12 68.70 3.16
C LYS A 16 8.25 67.78 4.00
N LEU A 17 7.56 68.34 5.01
CA LEU A 17 6.59 67.61 5.82
C LEU A 17 5.45 67.05 4.97
N LYS A 18 4.91 67.84 4.03
CA LYS A 18 3.89 67.36 3.08
C LYS A 18 4.39 66.18 2.25
N SER A 19 5.59 66.29 1.66
CA SER A 19 6.20 65.20 0.90
C SER A 19 6.43 63.94 1.75
N GLN A 20 6.82 64.10 3.02
CA GLN A 20 6.96 62.98 3.95
C GLN A 20 5.61 62.32 4.27
N VAL A 21 4.57 63.12 4.51
CA VAL A 21 3.20 62.63 4.74
C VAL A 21 2.71 61.87 3.51
N ASP A 22 2.93 62.39 2.30
CA ASP A 22 2.53 61.73 1.04
C ASP A 22 3.28 60.40 0.85
N ALA A 23 4.58 60.35 1.16
CA ALA A 23 5.38 59.12 1.12
C ALA A 23 4.89 58.08 2.13
N ILE A 24 4.58 58.50 3.36
CA ILE A 24 4.01 57.63 4.41
C ILE A 24 2.64 57.12 3.96
N GLN A 25 1.79 57.98 3.41
CA GLN A 25 0.45 57.61 2.94
C GLN A 25 0.53 56.59 1.81
N THR A 26 1.45 56.76 0.87
CA THR A 26 1.71 55.80 -0.21
C THR A 26 2.14 54.45 0.35
N ARG A 27 3.02 54.45 1.37
CA ARG A 27 3.47 53.23 2.04
C ARG A 27 2.35 52.54 2.83
N ILE A 28 1.48 53.31 3.49
CA ILE A 28 0.29 52.79 4.17
C ILE A 28 -0.64 52.10 3.16
N ASN A 29 -0.88 52.74 2.01
CA ASN A 29 -1.73 52.17 0.96
C ASN A 29 -1.14 50.88 0.39
N TYR A 30 0.18 50.84 0.17
CA TYR A 30 0.89 49.63 -0.22
C TYR A 30 0.71 48.49 0.80
N PHE A 31 0.86 48.77 2.10
CA PHE A 31 0.66 47.75 3.13
C PHE A 31 -0.80 47.28 3.23
N LYS A 32 -1.78 48.15 2.98
CA LYS A 32 -3.19 47.78 2.92
C LYS A 32 -3.44 46.82 1.76
N GLN A 33 -3.02 47.18 0.55
CA GLN A 33 -3.12 46.31 -0.62
C GLN A 33 -2.45 44.95 -0.37
N ARG A 34 -1.24 44.94 0.18
CA ARG A 34 -0.52 43.70 0.46
C ARG A 34 -1.20 42.83 1.50
N LYS A 35 -1.86 43.45 2.49
CA LYS A 35 -2.67 42.74 3.48
C LYS A 35 -3.90 42.10 2.83
N ASP A 36 -4.57 42.80 1.93
CA ASP A 36 -5.76 42.29 1.25
C ASP A 36 -5.39 41.11 0.33
N GLU A 37 -4.30 41.21 -0.42
CA GLU A 37 -3.74 40.10 -1.22
C GLU A 37 -3.42 38.86 -0.36
N LEU A 38 -2.86 39.05 0.85
CA LEU A 38 -2.59 37.94 1.78
C LEU A 38 -3.88 37.28 2.30
N ILE A 39 -4.93 38.07 2.52
CA ILE A 39 -6.24 37.55 2.94
C ILE A 39 -6.87 36.73 1.81
N GLU A 40 -6.81 37.22 0.57
CA GLU A 40 -7.29 36.49 -0.61
C GLU A 40 -6.55 35.17 -0.80
N MET A 41 -5.22 35.18 -0.77
CA MET A 41 -4.42 33.95 -0.88
C MET A 41 -4.71 32.95 0.26
N ARG A 42 -4.97 33.45 1.48
CA ARG A 42 -5.34 32.58 2.60
C ARG A 42 -6.71 31.93 2.40
N ASN A 43 -7.68 32.67 1.87
CA ASN A 43 -9.01 32.15 1.59
C ASN A 43 -8.95 31.12 0.45
N GLU A 44 -8.14 31.37 -0.57
CA GLU A 44 -7.90 30.43 -1.66
C GLU A 44 -7.25 29.12 -1.16
N SER A 45 -6.23 29.23 -0.30
CA SER A 45 -5.60 28.05 0.33
C SER A 45 -6.61 27.19 1.09
N LYS A 46 -7.50 27.82 1.87
CA LYS A 46 -8.55 27.10 2.60
C LYS A 46 -9.56 26.44 1.67
N ARG A 47 -9.89 27.07 0.54
CA ARG A 47 -10.79 26.51 -0.47
C ARG A 47 -10.18 25.25 -1.09
N LEU A 48 -8.91 25.31 -1.48
CA LEU A 48 -8.18 24.17 -2.06
C LEU A 48 -8.02 23.03 -1.04
N GLU A 49 -7.74 23.34 0.23
CA GLU A 49 -7.71 22.33 1.30
C GLU A 49 -9.04 21.59 1.42
N HIS A 50 -10.16 22.31 1.37
CA HIS A 50 -11.49 21.70 1.41
C HIS A 50 -11.77 20.84 0.17
N GLU A 51 -11.38 21.30 -1.02
CA GLU A 51 -11.54 20.53 -2.26
C GLU A 51 -10.73 19.24 -2.26
N ILE A 52 -9.49 19.28 -1.75
CA ILE A 52 -8.64 18.09 -1.57
C ILE A 52 -9.32 17.08 -0.61
N GLN A 53 -9.88 17.57 0.49
CA GLN A 53 -10.57 16.72 1.45
C GLN A 53 -11.77 16.01 0.83
N LEU A 54 -12.60 16.73 0.06
CA LEU A 54 -13.73 16.15 -0.66
C LEU A 54 -13.27 15.10 -1.70
N ALA A 55 -12.19 15.37 -2.43
CA ALA A 55 -11.63 14.42 -3.40
C ALA A 55 -11.11 13.13 -2.72
N LEU A 56 -10.53 13.24 -1.52
CA LEU A 56 -10.08 12.07 -0.74
C LEU A 56 -11.27 11.21 -0.28
N GLU A 57 -12.35 11.85 0.18
CA GLU A 57 -13.56 11.14 0.59
C GLU A 57 -14.22 10.40 -0.59
N ASP A 58 -14.34 11.05 -1.75
CA ASP A 58 -14.83 10.42 -2.98
C ASP A 58 -13.95 9.25 -3.43
N LYS A 59 -12.61 9.41 -3.34
CA LYS A 59 -11.68 8.32 -3.64
C LYS A 59 -11.91 7.10 -2.74
N ILE A 60 -12.05 7.31 -1.42
CA ILE A 60 -12.30 6.23 -0.45
C ILE A 60 -13.62 5.52 -0.77
N LEU A 61 -14.67 6.26 -1.12
CA LEU A 61 -15.95 5.69 -1.53
C LEU A 61 -15.82 4.82 -2.78
N LYS A 62 -15.11 5.30 -3.80
CA LYS A 62 -14.87 4.56 -5.05
C LYS A 62 -14.03 3.30 -4.83
N GLU A 63 -13.01 3.37 -3.97
CA GLU A 63 -12.18 2.22 -3.60
C GLU A 63 -13.00 1.15 -2.86
N ASN A 64 -13.84 1.56 -1.91
CA ASN A 64 -14.76 0.66 -1.22
C ASN A 64 -15.75 -0.02 -2.19
N TYR A 65 -16.29 0.73 -3.16
CA TYR A 65 -17.17 0.19 -4.18
C TYR A 65 -16.45 -0.81 -5.09
N PHE A 66 -15.22 -0.50 -5.51
CA PHE A 66 -14.39 -1.40 -6.31
C PHE A 66 -14.08 -2.70 -5.56
N ASN A 67 -13.75 -2.62 -4.27
CA ASN A 67 -13.51 -3.78 -3.41
C ASN A 67 -14.75 -4.68 -3.29
N ARG A 68 -15.95 -4.09 -3.22
CA ARG A 68 -17.21 -4.85 -3.25
C ARG A 68 -17.39 -5.59 -4.58
N ILE A 69 -17.14 -4.94 -5.71
CA ILE A 69 -17.23 -5.57 -7.04
C ILE A 69 -16.20 -6.71 -7.17
N GLN A 70 -14.96 -6.50 -6.71
CA GLN A 70 -13.92 -7.54 -6.69
C GLN A 70 -14.38 -8.77 -5.90
N ASN A 71 -14.92 -8.56 -4.69
CA ASN A 71 -15.45 -9.63 -3.88
C ASN A 71 -16.59 -10.37 -4.59
N CYS A 72 -17.57 -9.65 -5.16
CA CYS A 72 -18.65 -10.27 -5.94
C CYS A 72 -18.12 -11.10 -7.12
N ARG A 73 -17.12 -10.60 -7.85
CA ARG A 73 -16.47 -11.31 -8.95
C ARG A 73 -15.81 -12.60 -8.47
N ASP A 74 -15.14 -12.58 -7.33
CA ASP A 74 -14.48 -13.76 -6.78
C ASP A 74 -15.48 -14.80 -6.28
N ILE A 75 -16.59 -14.35 -5.66
CA ILE A 75 -17.71 -15.23 -5.31
C ILE A 75 -18.28 -15.90 -6.58
N ILE A 76 -18.55 -15.13 -7.64
CA ILE A 76 -19.08 -15.68 -8.90
C ILE A 76 -18.10 -16.68 -9.53
N ARG A 77 -16.80 -16.38 -9.52
CA ARG A 77 -15.78 -17.33 -9.99
C ARG A 77 -15.79 -18.61 -9.18
N ASN A 78 -15.89 -18.51 -7.86
CA ASN A 78 -15.94 -19.68 -6.98
C ASN A 78 -17.19 -20.53 -7.26
N ILE A 79 -18.36 -19.90 -7.41
CA ILE A 79 -19.60 -20.58 -7.82
C ILE A 79 -19.41 -21.27 -9.18
N TYR A 80 -18.83 -20.59 -10.17
CA TYR A 80 -18.59 -21.15 -11.50
C TYR A 80 -17.62 -22.35 -11.45
N LYS A 81 -16.57 -22.27 -10.63
CA LYS A 81 -15.64 -23.40 -10.38
C LYS A 81 -16.39 -24.59 -9.79
N CYS A 82 -17.18 -24.38 -8.74
CA CYS A 82 -17.98 -25.44 -8.11
C CYS A 82 -19.00 -26.05 -9.08
N ARG A 83 -19.61 -25.24 -9.94
CA ARG A 83 -20.56 -25.73 -10.95
C ARG A 83 -19.89 -26.62 -12.01
N LYS A 84 -18.62 -26.39 -12.33
CA LYS A 84 -17.89 -27.14 -13.36
C LYS A 84 -17.36 -28.48 -12.86
N THR A 85 -17.26 -28.68 -11.55
CA THR A 85 -16.94 -29.99 -10.98
C THR A 85 -18.19 -30.87 -10.98
N ASN A 86 -18.20 -31.93 -11.81
CA ASN A 86 -19.28 -32.94 -11.90
C ASN A 86 -19.58 -33.66 -10.57
N ASP A 87 -18.72 -33.47 -9.57
CA ASP A 87 -18.74 -34.09 -8.25
C ASP A 87 -19.59 -33.31 -7.22
N LEU A 88 -20.02 -32.10 -7.57
CA LEU A 88 -20.77 -31.21 -6.66
C LEU A 88 -22.19 -31.74 -6.34
N PRO A 89 -23.01 -32.19 -7.33
CA PRO A 89 -24.34 -32.74 -7.03
C PRO A 89 -24.24 -33.99 -6.16
N GLN A 90 -23.25 -34.84 -6.40
CA GLN A 90 -22.98 -36.05 -5.61
C GLN A 90 -22.62 -35.70 -4.16
N LYS A 91 -21.71 -34.73 -3.94
CA LYS A 91 -21.34 -34.31 -2.58
C LYS A 91 -22.48 -33.66 -1.81
N ILE A 92 -23.29 -32.84 -2.47
CA ILE A 92 -24.50 -32.25 -1.86
C ILE A 92 -25.53 -33.33 -1.54
N PHE A 93 -25.74 -34.30 -2.44
CA PHE A 93 -26.72 -35.37 -2.25
C PHE A 93 -26.37 -36.32 -1.09
N TYR A 94 -25.08 -36.51 -0.80
CA TYR A 94 -24.59 -37.40 0.25
C TYR A 94 -24.15 -36.67 1.54
N ASP A 95 -24.44 -35.37 1.69
CA ASP A 95 -23.98 -34.54 2.83
C ASP A 95 -22.47 -34.65 3.10
N LEU A 96 -21.68 -34.89 2.05
CA LEU A 96 -20.23 -34.97 2.17
C LEU A 96 -19.66 -33.56 2.30
N PRO A 97 -18.69 -33.33 3.19
CA PRO A 97 -18.07 -32.02 3.35
C PRO A 97 -17.52 -31.56 2.00
N VAL A 98 -18.07 -30.45 1.49
CA VAL A 98 -17.59 -29.80 0.28
C VAL A 98 -16.28 -29.12 0.66
N HIS A 99 -15.19 -29.89 0.64
CA HIS A 99 -13.85 -29.33 0.65
C HIS A 99 -13.67 -28.58 -0.67
N ILE A 100 -14.01 -27.28 -0.65
CA ILE A 100 -13.49 -26.33 -1.63
C ILE A 100 -11.98 -26.38 -1.39
N LYS A 101 -11.27 -27.19 -2.18
CA LYS A 101 -9.83 -27.06 -2.28
C LYS A 101 -9.59 -25.62 -2.73
N HIS A 102 -9.22 -24.75 -1.80
CA HIS A 102 -8.53 -23.55 -2.19
C HIS A 102 -7.30 -24.06 -2.94
N ASP A 103 -7.17 -23.75 -4.23
CA ASP A 103 -5.95 -23.97 -5.02
C ASP A 103 -4.80 -23.10 -4.49
N GLY A 104 -4.53 -23.17 -3.19
CA GLY A 104 -3.39 -22.62 -2.48
C GLY A 104 -2.58 -23.75 -1.82
N ASP A 105 -2.82 -25.00 -2.18
CA ASP A 105 -1.93 -26.12 -1.85
C ASP A 105 -0.67 -26.05 -2.74
N THR A 106 0.18 -25.09 -2.39
CA THR A 106 1.66 -25.00 -2.46
C THR A 106 2.45 -25.59 -3.64
N GLU A 107 2.16 -26.79 -4.13
CA GLU A 107 3.00 -27.47 -5.13
C GLU A 107 2.93 -26.84 -6.53
N ASP A 108 1.73 -26.44 -6.97
CA ASP A 108 1.54 -25.78 -8.26
C ASP A 108 2.12 -24.36 -8.30
N ASP A 109 2.13 -23.68 -7.15
CA ASP A 109 2.75 -22.38 -6.94
C ASP A 109 4.28 -22.48 -6.87
N ASP A 110 4.80 -23.52 -6.23
CA ASP A 110 6.24 -23.74 -6.10
C ASP A 110 6.86 -24.18 -7.44
N LEU A 111 6.18 -25.03 -8.21
CA LEU A 111 6.57 -25.35 -9.57
C LEU A 111 6.57 -24.12 -10.47
N PHE A 112 5.51 -23.30 -10.41
CA PHE A 112 5.45 -22.08 -11.21
C PHE A 112 6.53 -21.07 -10.78
N ARG A 113 6.82 -20.97 -9.48
CA ARG A 113 7.92 -20.15 -8.96
C ARG A 113 9.28 -20.65 -9.45
N ALA A 114 9.50 -21.97 -9.47
CA ALA A 114 10.69 -22.58 -10.04
C ALA A 114 10.82 -22.27 -11.54
N ILE A 115 9.76 -22.45 -12.33
CA ILE A 115 9.73 -22.10 -13.76
C ILE A 115 10.11 -20.63 -13.99
N ARG A 116 9.60 -19.71 -13.14
CA ARG A 116 9.93 -18.28 -13.23
C ARG A 116 11.39 -17.98 -12.90
N ILE A 117 11.98 -18.70 -11.93
CA ILE A 117 13.41 -18.56 -11.61
C ILE A 117 14.24 -19.07 -12.80
N VAL A 118 13.93 -20.26 -13.31
CA VAL A 118 14.68 -20.85 -14.42
C VAL A 118 14.63 -19.97 -15.66
N SER A 119 13.44 -19.54 -16.09
CA SER A 119 13.29 -18.68 -17.27
C SER A 119 14.09 -17.38 -17.17
N ARG A 120 14.20 -16.79 -15.98
CA ARG A 120 14.99 -15.57 -15.76
C ARG A 120 16.51 -15.78 -15.91
N TYR A 121 17.04 -16.92 -15.50
CA TYR A 121 18.49 -17.14 -15.40
C TYR A 121 19.08 -18.05 -16.48
N ILE A 122 18.26 -18.84 -17.17
CA ILE A 122 18.72 -19.81 -18.17
C ILE A 122 19.34 -19.13 -19.40
N GLY A 123 18.79 -17.99 -19.82
CA GLY A 123 19.29 -17.22 -20.96
C GLY A 123 19.29 -18.04 -22.26
N ARG A 124 20.39 -18.00 -23.00
CA ARG A 124 20.55 -18.67 -24.31
C ARG A 124 20.50 -20.20 -24.25
N ASP A 125 20.70 -20.80 -23.08
CA ASP A 125 20.69 -22.25 -22.91
C ASP A 125 19.28 -22.85 -22.85
N TRP A 126 18.22 -22.03 -22.97
CA TRP A 126 16.83 -22.47 -22.77
C TRP A 126 16.42 -23.61 -23.71
N SER A 127 16.86 -23.58 -24.97
CA SER A 127 16.51 -24.60 -25.96
C SER A 127 17.20 -25.92 -25.65
N ARG A 128 18.49 -25.87 -25.27
CA ARG A 128 19.25 -27.03 -24.78
C ARG A 128 18.64 -27.60 -23.50
N PHE A 129 18.17 -26.75 -22.59
CA PHE A 129 17.48 -27.18 -21.38
C PHE A 129 16.17 -27.89 -21.71
N TYR A 130 15.35 -27.34 -22.62
CA TYR A 130 14.08 -27.91 -23.04
C TYR A 130 14.22 -29.33 -23.57
N TRP A 131 15.29 -29.61 -24.32
CA TRP A 131 15.62 -30.95 -24.80
C TRP A 131 15.93 -31.97 -23.70
N GLN A 132 16.43 -31.52 -22.55
CA GLN A 132 16.84 -32.39 -21.45
C GLN A 132 15.71 -32.66 -20.45
N LEU A 133 14.59 -31.95 -20.57
CA LEU A 133 13.44 -32.10 -19.68
C LEU A 133 12.75 -33.44 -19.91
N PRO A 134 12.36 -34.14 -18.83
CA PRO A 134 11.55 -35.34 -18.97
C PRO A 134 10.15 -34.97 -19.47
N PHE A 135 9.52 -35.85 -20.25
CA PHE A 135 8.12 -35.76 -20.66
C PHE A 135 7.40 -37.05 -20.29
N TYR A 136 6.27 -36.94 -19.59
CA TYR A 136 5.37 -38.05 -19.31
C TYR A 136 3.95 -37.71 -19.80
N PRO A 137 3.48 -38.33 -20.91
CA PRO A 137 4.14 -39.37 -21.72
C PRO A 137 5.35 -38.86 -22.52
N THR A 138 6.24 -39.77 -22.94
CA THR A 138 7.43 -39.41 -23.72
C THR A 138 7.04 -38.77 -25.05
N ARG A 139 7.55 -37.56 -25.32
CA ARG A 139 7.39 -36.89 -26.61
C ARG A 139 8.53 -37.22 -27.56
N GLY A 140 8.21 -37.30 -28.85
CA GLY A 140 9.19 -37.49 -29.91
C GLY A 140 10.08 -36.26 -30.12
N GLN A 141 11.29 -36.49 -30.65
CA GLN A 141 12.27 -35.43 -30.94
C GLN A 141 11.76 -34.43 -32.00
N GLU A 142 10.97 -34.90 -32.96
CA GLU A 142 10.40 -34.03 -34.00
C GLU A 142 9.43 -33.00 -33.42
N GLU A 143 8.60 -33.40 -32.47
CA GLU A 143 7.62 -32.54 -31.80
C GLU A 143 8.29 -31.46 -30.95
N MET A 144 9.35 -31.84 -30.22
CA MET A 144 10.18 -30.88 -29.48
C MET A 144 10.90 -29.89 -30.41
N SER A 145 11.37 -30.36 -31.58
CA SER A 145 11.97 -29.49 -32.60
C SER A 145 10.98 -28.47 -33.16
N LYS A 146 9.75 -28.90 -33.44
CA LYS A 146 8.66 -28.01 -33.90
C LYS A 146 8.35 -26.95 -32.85
N ASP A 147 8.33 -27.33 -31.57
CA ASP A 147 8.08 -26.39 -30.49
C ASP A 147 9.16 -25.32 -30.36
N ILE A 148 10.43 -25.72 -30.45
CA ILE A 148 11.55 -24.78 -30.40
C ILE A 148 11.49 -23.81 -31.59
N LYS A 149 11.30 -24.33 -32.82
CA LYS A 149 11.14 -23.49 -34.01
C LYS A 149 9.99 -22.51 -33.86
N HIS A 150 8.84 -22.96 -33.39
CA HIS A 150 7.69 -22.09 -33.17
C HIS A 150 7.96 -20.99 -32.14
N ILE A 151 8.70 -21.29 -31.07
CA ILE A 151 9.07 -20.31 -30.05
C ILE A 151 10.11 -19.33 -30.61
N ASP A 152 11.14 -19.81 -31.30
CA ASP A 152 12.10 -18.96 -31.99
C ASP A 152 11.39 -18.02 -32.99
N GLU A 153 10.41 -18.57 -33.73
CA GLU A 153 9.64 -17.80 -34.69
C GLU A 153 8.72 -16.74 -34.06
N LYS A 154 8.22 -17.02 -32.87
CA LYS A 154 7.38 -16.08 -32.12
C LYS A 154 8.19 -14.90 -31.58
N TYR A 155 9.47 -15.10 -31.27
CA TYR A 155 10.33 -14.13 -30.57
C TYR A 155 11.51 -13.62 -31.43
N HIS A 156 11.38 -13.58 -32.77
CA HIS A 156 12.41 -13.17 -33.73
C HIS A 156 13.11 -11.80 -33.49
N ARG A 157 12.61 -10.93 -32.59
CA ARG A 157 13.16 -9.58 -32.37
C ARG A 157 13.75 -9.44 -30.96
N GLY A 158 15.08 -9.50 -30.86
CA GLY A 158 15.86 -9.08 -29.69
C GLY A 158 16.22 -10.18 -28.68
N ASP A 159 16.95 -9.79 -27.62
CA ASP A 159 17.40 -10.67 -26.53
C ASP A 159 16.23 -10.99 -25.56
N VAL A 160 15.17 -11.64 -26.07
CA VAL A 160 13.97 -12.00 -25.28
C VAL A 160 14.05 -13.44 -24.74
N PHE A 161 15.24 -13.87 -24.35
CA PHE A 161 15.50 -15.26 -23.92
C PHE A 161 14.66 -15.67 -22.71
N GLN A 162 14.34 -14.73 -21.82
CA GLN A 162 13.48 -14.99 -20.67
C GLN A 162 12.07 -15.40 -21.08
N ASP A 163 11.46 -14.69 -22.03
CA ASP A 163 10.09 -14.98 -22.46
C ASP A 163 10.04 -16.24 -23.32
N GLN A 164 11.07 -16.49 -24.14
CA GLN A 164 11.23 -17.77 -24.86
C GLN A 164 11.29 -18.94 -23.88
N ALA A 165 12.14 -18.84 -22.86
CA ALA A 165 12.26 -19.87 -21.83
C ALA A 165 10.96 -20.03 -21.03
N MET A 166 10.27 -18.94 -20.70
CA MET A 166 8.98 -18.99 -20.01
C MET A 166 7.91 -19.70 -20.84
N ASP A 167 7.82 -19.41 -22.14
CA ASP A 167 6.85 -20.03 -23.04
C ASP A 167 7.17 -21.52 -23.23
N ALA A 168 8.45 -21.86 -23.40
CA ALA A 168 8.92 -23.24 -23.47
C ALA A 168 8.55 -24.03 -22.21
N LEU A 169 8.85 -23.49 -21.02
CA LEU A 169 8.57 -24.18 -19.75
C LEU A 169 7.09 -24.25 -19.41
N THR A 170 6.31 -23.24 -19.80
CA THR A 170 4.85 -23.27 -19.70
C THR A 170 4.28 -24.36 -20.60
N LYS A 171 4.82 -24.50 -21.81
CA LYS A 171 4.44 -25.55 -22.76
C LYS A 171 4.85 -26.94 -22.24
N TRP A 172 6.05 -27.08 -21.67
CA TRP A 172 6.50 -28.31 -20.99
C TRP A 172 5.53 -28.70 -19.88
N ARG A 173 5.19 -27.79 -18.96
CA ARG A 173 4.24 -28.05 -17.86
C ARG A 173 2.87 -28.51 -18.38
N ARG A 174 2.39 -27.96 -19.50
CA ARG A 174 1.11 -28.37 -20.10
C ARG A 174 1.14 -29.79 -20.67
N PHE A 175 2.24 -30.19 -21.29
CA PHE A 175 2.36 -31.50 -21.92
C PHE A 175 2.89 -32.59 -20.99
N HIS A 176 3.42 -32.21 -19.83
CA HIS A 176 3.94 -33.11 -18.84
C HIS A 176 2.91 -33.32 -17.72
N THR A 177 2.26 -34.49 -17.72
CA THR A 177 1.09 -34.80 -16.86
C THR A 177 1.37 -34.80 -15.35
N ARG A 178 2.63 -34.98 -14.92
CA ARG A 178 3.03 -35.10 -13.51
C ARG A 178 4.26 -34.24 -13.17
N ALA A 179 4.28 -33.00 -13.65
CA ALA A 179 5.46 -32.17 -13.61
C ALA A 179 5.81 -31.80 -12.16
N LYS A 180 7.06 -32.01 -11.76
CA LYS A 180 7.57 -31.65 -10.44
C LYS A 180 8.75 -30.69 -10.53
N VAL A 181 9.06 -30.04 -9.40
CA VAL A 181 10.25 -29.19 -9.28
C VAL A 181 11.53 -30.02 -9.47
N ASP A 182 11.53 -31.27 -8.99
CA ASP A 182 12.65 -32.20 -9.14
C ASP A 182 12.99 -32.50 -10.61
N ASP A 183 11.98 -32.53 -11.49
CA ASP A 183 12.18 -32.74 -12.93
C ASP A 183 12.95 -31.57 -13.57
N LEU A 184 12.67 -30.34 -13.10
CA LEU A 184 13.42 -29.15 -13.53
C LEU A 184 14.85 -29.21 -13.02
N ILE A 185 15.06 -29.60 -11.76
CA ILE A 185 16.40 -29.74 -11.16
C ILE A 185 17.21 -30.77 -11.96
N HIS A 186 16.62 -31.93 -12.24
CA HIS A 186 17.30 -32.99 -12.99
C HIS A 186 17.65 -32.56 -14.42
N GLY A 187 16.77 -31.80 -15.09
CA GLY A 187 17.10 -31.20 -16.39
C GLY A 187 18.27 -30.21 -16.30
N LEU A 188 18.34 -29.42 -15.23
CA LEU A 188 19.39 -28.41 -15.01
C LEU A 188 20.74 -29.07 -14.70
N GLU A 189 20.74 -30.21 -14.01
CA GLU A 189 21.93 -31.02 -13.75
C GLU A 189 22.55 -31.51 -15.06
N LYS A 190 21.72 -31.98 -16.01
CA LYS A 190 22.18 -32.47 -17.32
C LYS A 190 22.88 -31.39 -18.15
N ILE A 191 22.43 -30.14 -18.06
CA ILE A 191 23.08 -29.01 -18.72
C ILE A 191 24.17 -28.35 -17.84
N ARG A 192 24.42 -28.86 -16.64
CA ARG A 192 25.42 -28.39 -15.67
C ARG A 192 25.20 -26.94 -15.19
N ARG A 193 23.94 -26.49 -15.10
CA ARG A 193 23.57 -25.14 -14.60
C ARG A 193 23.24 -25.16 -13.11
N PHE A 194 24.25 -25.46 -12.29
CA PHE A 194 24.13 -25.56 -10.82
C PHE A 194 23.81 -24.22 -10.14
N ASP A 195 24.14 -23.10 -10.79
CA ASP A 195 23.81 -21.74 -10.37
C ASP A 195 22.29 -21.54 -10.19
N ILE A 196 21.51 -22.09 -11.12
CA ILE A 196 20.05 -22.00 -11.12
C ILE A 196 19.46 -22.96 -10.08
N ILE A 197 20.01 -24.17 -9.96
CA ILE A 197 19.56 -25.18 -8.97
C ILE A 197 19.64 -24.60 -7.56
N GLN A 198 20.78 -24.01 -7.19
CA GLN A 198 20.95 -23.37 -5.88
C GLN A 198 19.96 -22.22 -5.65
N SER A 199 19.51 -21.55 -6.71
CA SER A 199 18.53 -20.46 -6.62
C SER A 199 17.11 -21.00 -6.40
N ILE A 200 16.76 -22.13 -7.03
CA ILE A 200 15.50 -22.84 -6.80
C ILE A 200 15.45 -23.38 -5.38
N GLU A 201 16.49 -24.09 -4.95
CA GLU A 201 16.57 -24.66 -3.60
C GLU A 201 16.42 -23.58 -2.53
N ARG A 202 17.12 -22.45 -2.69
CA ARG A 202 17.04 -21.34 -1.74
C ARG A 202 15.66 -20.68 -1.66
N ARG A 203 14.95 -20.52 -2.78
CA ARG A 203 13.73 -19.67 -2.85
C ARG A 203 12.42 -20.46 -2.89
N VAL A 204 12.49 -21.74 -3.20
CA VAL A 204 11.34 -22.62 -3.37
C VAL A 204 11.36 -23.72 -2.31
N LEU A 205 12.49 -24.43 -2.16
CA LEU A 205 12.56 -25.61 -1.29
C LEU A 205 12.92 -25.31 0.17
N LYS A 206 13.60 -24.20 0.49
CA LYS A 206 13.89 -23.84 1.88
C LYS A 206 12.65 -23.26 2.59
N PRO A 207 12.33 -23.71 3.81
CA PRO A 207 11.27 -23.12 4.63
C PRO A 207 11.55 -21.63 4.84
N LYS A 208 10.54 -20.78 4.57
CA LYS A 208 10.58 -19.31 4.72
C LYS A 208 11.13 -18.84 6.08
N HIS A 209 11.09 -19.69 7.11
CA HIS A 209 11.57 -19.40 8.46
C HIS A 209 13.10 -19.31 8.61
N LEU A 210 13.89 -19.76 7.62
CA LEU A 210 15.37 -19.75 7.69
C LEU A 210 16.03 -18.68 6.80
N LEU A 211 15.28 -18.02 5.92
CA LEU A 211 15.82 -16.94 5.08
C LEU A 211 15.83 -15.58 5.79
N ASN A 212 15.14 -15.45 6.93
CA ASN A 212 15.03 -14.20 7.69
C ASN A 212 16.23 -13.90 8.60
N ILE A 213 17.25 -14.77 8.66
CA ILE A 213 18.37 -14.59 9.61
C ILE A 213 19.58 -13.90 8.96
N ASN A 214 19.72 -13.93 7.62
CA ASN A 214 20.97 -13.52 6.97
C ASN A 214 20.87 -12.26 6.08
N GLU A 215 19.68 -11.66 5.94
CA GLU A 215 19.49 -10.40 5.20
C GLU A 215 18.57 -9.45 5.99
N GLU A 216 18.88 -9.18 7.27
CA GLU A 216 18.45 -7.90 7.85
C GLU A 216 19.37 -6.81 7.28
N GLU A 217 18.98 -6.31 6.11
CA GLU A 217 19.27 -4.92 5.74
C GLU A 217 18.72 -4.07 6.89
N ILE A 218 19.62 -3.60 7.76
CA ILE A 218 19.27 -2.81 8.94
C ILE A 218 18.58 -1.54 8.43
N ASP A 219 17.25 -1.54 8.45
CA ASP A 219 16.44 -0.38 8.12
C ASP A 219 16.96 0.79 8.98
N PRO A 220 17.44 1.90 8.37
CA PRO A 220 17.98 3.03 9.10
C PRO A 220 16.99 3.58 10.14
N ARG A 221 15.67 3.37 9.94
CA ARG A 221 14.63 3.74 10.89
C ARG A 221 14.66 2.90 12.18
N LYS A 222 15.03 1.62 12.09
CA LYS A 222 15.15 0.72 13.26
C LYS A 222 16.27 1.20 14.19
N LYS A 223 17.39 1.66 13.61
CA LYS A 223 18.51 2.26 14.36
C LYS A 223 18.12 3.58 15.04
N GLU A 224 17.35 4.42 14.36
CA GLU A 224 16.84 5.68 14.93
C GLU A 224 15.87 5.42 16.09
N ILE A 225 14.99 4.42 15.95
CA ILE A 225 14.08 4.00 17.03
C ILE A 225 14.85 3.44 18.23
N GLU A 226 15.90 2.62 18.01
CA GLU A 226 16.75 2.12 19.10
C GLU A 226 17.50 3.24 19.82
N ASP A 227 18.02 4.23 19.09
CA ASP A 227 18.69 5.39 19.68
C ASP A 227 17.71 6.28 20.47
N LEU A 228 16.49 6.46 19.98
CA LEU A 228 15.42 7.15 20.72
C LEU A 228 15.03 6.40 21.99
N ASN A 229 14.87 5.08 21.92
CA ASN A 229 14.56 4.24 23.09
C ASN A 229 15.69 4.28 24.12
N ARG A 230 16.97 4.29 23.70
CA ARG A 230 18.10 4.49 24.63
C ARG A 230 18.07 5.86 25.29
N LYS A 231 17.76 6.93 24.55
CA LYS A 231 17.64 8.29 25.12
C LYS A 231 16.48 8.37 26.11
N LEU A 232 15.34 7.76 25.78
CA LEU A 232 14.16 7.71 26.64
C LEU A 232 14.47 6.97 27.96
N ASN A 233 15.13 5.82 27.89
CA ASN A 233 15.51 5.05 29.08
C ASN A 233 16.50 5.83 29.97
N ARG A 234 17.48 6.52 29.38
CA ARG A 234 18.38 7.41 30.14
C ARG A 234 17.64 8.56 30.82
N LEU A 235 16.59 9.10 30.21
CA LEU A 235 15.74 10.12 30.83
C LEU A 235 14.94 9.55 32.00
N PHE A 236 14.34 8.37 31.83
CA PHE A 236 13.65 7.68 32.91
C PHE A 236 14.58 7.37 34.09
N ASP A 237 15.81 6.92 33.82
CA ASP A 237 16.80 6.66 34.86
C ASP A 237 17.20 7.95 35.60
N LYS A 238 17.36 9.07 34.90
CA LYS A 238 17.66 10.39 35.51
C LYS A 238 16.51 10.93 36.36
N ILE A 239 15.26 10.73 35.93
CA ILE A 239 14.07 11.06 36.72
C ILE A 239 14.03 10.20 37.98
N ARG A 240 14.25 8.90 37.83
CA ARG A 240 14.20 7.92 38.93
C ARG A 240 15.33 8.11 39.93
N SER A 241 16.50 8.57 39.50
CA SER A 241 17.64 8.89 40.37
C SER A 241 17.54 10.25 41.06
N GLY A 242 16.45 11.01 40.84
CA GLY A 242 16.27 12.34 41.43
C GLY A 242 17.25 13.40 40.94
N ALA A 243 17.95 13.14 39.82
CA ALA A 243 18.97 14.05 39.28
C ALA A 243 18.37 15.24 38.51
N ILE A 244 17.09 15.18 38.16
CA ILE A 244 16.36 16.30 37.55
C ILE A 244 15.70 17.10 38.66
N SER A 245 16.35 18.18 39.06
CA SER A 245 15.77 19.19 39.95
C SER A 245 14.54 19.80 39.28
N SER A 246 13.45 19.95 40.03
CA SER A 246 12.12 20.46 39.64
C SER A 246 12.09 21.80 38.88
N ARG A 247 13.25 22.44 38.68
CA ARG A 247 13.42 23.69 37.93
C ARG A 247 13.34 23.52 36.41
N ASP A 248 13.68 22.36 35.85
CA ASP A 248 13.68 22.15 34.40
C ASP A 248 12.32 21.75 33.81
N THR A 249 11.33 21.46 34.66
CA THR A 249 9.95 21.17 34.25
C THR A 249 9.20 22.38 33.70
N TYR A 250 9.75 23.60 33.85
CA TYR A 250 9.12 24.83 33.36
C TYR A 250 9.22 25.03 31.84
N VAL A 251 10.09 24.30 31.13
CA VAL A 251 10.20 24.45 29.68
C VAL A 251 9.03 23.80 28.93
N TYR A 252 8.40 22.77 29.51
CA TYR A 252 7.26 22.08 28.87
C TYR A 252 5.91 22.81 29.00
N SER A 253 5.79 23.78 29.92
CA SER A 253 4.56 24.56 30.07
C SER A 253 4.38 25.64 28.99
N THR A 254 5.43 26.00 28.25
CA THR A 254 5.36 26.99 27.15
C THR A 254 5.08 26.38 25.77
N MET A 255 5.14 25.05 25.65
CA MET A 255 4.90 24.31 24.39
C MET A 255 3.43 23.88 24.19
N GLY A 256 2.50 24.28 25.07
CA GLY A 256 1.06 24.07 24.87
C GLY A 256 0.57 22.61 24.92
N LEU A 257 1.39 21.69 25.43
CA LEU A 257 0.98 20.30 25.70
C LEU A 257 0.58 20.17 27.18
N ASP A 258 -0.59 20.69 27.52
CA ASP A 258 -1.20 20.43 28.82
C ASP A 258 -1.55 18.94 28.93
N PRO A 259 -1.07 18.22 29.96
CA PRO A 259 -1.59 16.91 30.29
C PRO A 259 -3.03 17.09 30.77
N LEU A 260 -3.97 16.47 30.07
CA LEU A 260 -5.39 16.42 30.43
C LEU A 260 -5.54 16.06 31.92
N ARG A 261 -5.87 17.07 32.71
CA ARG A 261 -6.23 16.92 34.13
C ARG A 261 -7.54 16.12 34.17
N PRO A 262 -7.59 14.95 34.84
CA PRO A 262 -8.83 14.20 34.94
C PRO A 262 -9.85 15.03 35.74
N SER A 263 -10.93 15.42 35.06
CA SER A 263 -12.04 16.16 35.64
C SER A 263 -12.78 15.30 36.65
N THR A 264 -12.49 15.51 37.93
CA THR A 264 -13.31 15.03 39.05
C THR A 264 -14.60 15.84 39.15
N LYS A 265 -15.53 15.61 38.23
CA LYS A 265 -16.95 16.00 38.35
C LYS A 265 -17.80 14.96 37.65
N LEU A 266 -18.10 13.87 38.34
CA LEU A 266 -19.28 13.02 38.09
C LEU A 266 -19.48 12.12 39.31
N ALA A 267 -19.94 12.73 40.40
CA ALA A 267 -20.44 12.04 41.57
C ALA A 267 -21.68 12.79 42.06
N SER A 268 -22.78 12.65 41.32
CA SER A 268 -24.15 12.79 41.80
C SER A 268 -25.10 12.76 40.60
N LEU A 269 -25.80 11.65 40.40
CA LEU A 269 -27.24 11.65 40.12
C LEU A 269 -27.74 10.21 40.04
N SER A 270 -28.33 9.83 41.17
CA SER A 270 -29.12 8.65 41.42
C SER A 270 -30.35 8.58 40.51
N ARG A 271 -30.69 7.35 40.13
CA ARG A 271 -32.06 6.79 40.04
C ARG A 271 -33.19 7.73 39.60
N THR A 272 -33.74 7.46 38.43
CA THR A 272 -35.20 7.25 38.27
C THR A 272 -35.50 6.25 37.16
N SER A 273 -36.20 5.21 37.55
CA SER A 273 -36.95 4.24 36.76
C SER A 273 -37.96 4.92 35.81
N ARG A 274 -38.21 4.36 34.63
CA ARG A 274 -39.58 4.03 34.13
C ARG A 274 -39.58 3.42 32.72
N LEU A 275 -40.22 2.24 32.69
CA LEU A 275 -41.01 1.60 31.64
C LEU A 275 -41.56 2.51 30.53
N ASN A 276 -41.53 1.99 29.30
CA ASN A 276 -42.62 1.91 28.29
C ASN A 276 -41.96 1.48 26.95
N SER A 277 -42.13 0.27 26.42
CA SER A 277 -43.34 -0.34 25.82
C SER A 277 -44.08 0.60 24.86
N VAL A 278 -43.69 0.59 23.59
CA VAL A 278 -44.50 1.02 22.43
C VAL A 278 -44.10 0.11 21.26
N HIS A 279 -44.83 -0.98 21.04
CA HIS A 279 -45.84 -1.11 19.97
C HIS A 279 -45.33 -0.78 18.55
N SER A 280 -44.77 -1.80 17.90
CA SER A 280 -44.65 -1.89 16.45
C SER A 280 -46.04 -2.06 15.85
N LYS A 281 -46.63 -0.99 15.31
CA LYS A 281 -47.81 -1.08 14.45
C LYS A 281 -47.36 -1.51 13.06
N SER A 282 -47.65 -2.76 12.73
CA SER A 282 -47.82 -3.22 11.35
C SER A 282 -49.04 -2.53 10.76
N THR A 283 -48.88 -1.80 9.66
CA THR A 283 -49.99 -1.43 8.78
C THR A 283 -49.68 -1.91 7.38
N ASN A 284 -50.39 -2.98 7.01
CA ASN A 284 -50.75 -3.31 5.64
C ASN A 284 -51.33 -2.08 4.94
N LEU A 285 -50.92 -1.85 3.70
CA LEU A 285 -51.76 -1.16 2.73
C LEU A 285 -51.67 -1.93 1.41
N GLU A 286 -52.67 -2.80 1.23
CA GLU A 286 -53.19 -3.14 -0.10
C GLU A 286 -53.93 -1.92 -0.67
N LYS A 287 -53.67 -1.63 -1.94
CA LYS A 287 -54.60 -1.09 -2.97
C LYS A 287 -53.79 -1.11 -4.28
N SER A 288 -54.04 -2.00 -5.24
CA SER A 288 -55.26 -2.17 -6.04
C SER A 288 -55.63 -0.91 -6.82
N LEU A 289 -55.52 -1.06 -8.15
CA LEU A 289 -56.32 -0.50 -9.26
C LEU A 289 -55.56 0.34 -10.29
N ASP A 290 -55.60 -0.20 -11.51
CA ASP A 290 -55.87 0.42 -12.81
C ASP A 290 -54.94 1.54 -13.31
N ASP A 291 -53.98 1.16 -14.17
CA ASP A 291 -54.01 1.35 -15.64
C ASP A 291 -52.75 0.73 -16.30
#